data_AF-A0A7C5IXY7-F1
#
_entry.id   AF-A0A7C5IXY7-F1
#
_cell.length_a   1.000
_cell.length_b   1.000
_cell.length_c   1.000
_cell.angle_alpha   90.00
_cell.angle_beta   90.00
_cell.angle_gamma   90.00
#
_symmetry.space_group_name_H-M   'P 1'
#
loop_
_entity.id
_entity.type
_entity.pdbx_description
1 polymer ?
#
loop_
_entity_poly.entity_id
_entity_poly.type
_entity_poly.pdbx_seq_one_letter_code
_entity_poly.pdbx_strand_id
1 'polypeptide(L)'
;INPDGSKGACTACHFRHEFSAAQAREPEACSRCHLGPDHPQKEIYEESAHGIAYKAHKEKMNLDSSKWIVGEDYNSAPTCATCHMSRTKDLPVTHDVGDRIAWNLRAPVSFRIDEKAKKQGKQVKSWIERRKDMKSVCRSCHGNNIVDAHFEQLDTFVLTFNDKFLVPAKKLFVALLENGLRDKTKFNEKVEWDYFYLWHHEGRRARHGAAMFAPDYVHWEGVFEVAHRFYIEMVPEIEEAIAEARASGNTEGADKVEKLLNEILDSEMHRWFKGAKPPKAWRPSDSDNHGFNIMKARMKAEAEAAAPKTK
;
A
#
# COMPACT_ATOMS: atom_id res chain seq x y z
N ILE A 1 -5.98 -20.28 -17.63
CA ILE A 1 -5.12 -21.26 -18.34
C ILE A 1 -5.80 -21.48 -19.68
N ASN A 2 -5.08 -21.31 -20.77
CA ASN A 2 -5.61 -21.49 -22.12
C ASN A 2 -5.62 -22.98 -22.49
N PRO A 3 -6.36 -23.40 -23.53
CA PRO A 3 -6.41 -24.81 -23.95
C PRO A 3 -5.04 -25.43 -24.30
N ASP A 4 -4.08 -24.61 -24.72
CA ASP A 4 -2.70 -25.02 -25.02
C ASP A 4 -1.79 -25.09 -23.78
N GLY A 5 -2.34 -24.87 -22.57
CA GLY A 5 -1.61 -24.85 -21.31
C GLY A 5 -0.92 -23.52 -20.99
N SER A 6 -0.92 -22.54 -21.89
CA SER A 6 -0.35 -21.21 -21.63
C SER A 6 -1.15 -20.44 -20.57
N LYS A 7 -0.50 -19.46 -19.93
CA LYS A 7 -1.07 -18.68 -18.82
C LYS A 7 -1.35 -17.24 -19.27
N GLY A 8 -2.51 -16.74 -18.87
CA GLY A 8 -2.92 -15.36 -19.10
C GLY A 8 -3.84 -15.18 -20.30
N ALA A 9 -4.35 -13.98 -20.46
CA ALA A 9 -5.18 -13.57 -21.59
C ALA A 9 -4.64 -12.24 -22.12
N CYS A 10 -4.01 -12.26 -23.31
CA CYS A 10 -3.43 -11.06 -23.91
C CYS A 10 -4.50 -10.00 -24.25
N THR A 11 -5.76 -10.39 -24.36
CA THR A 11 -6.88 -9.46 -24.59
C THR A 11 -7.42 -8.83 -23.30
N ALA A 12 -6.61 -8.73 -22.24
CA ALA A 12 -7.05 -8.13 -20.98
C ALA A 12 -7.04 -6.59 -21.02
N CYS A 13 -6.15 -5.98 -21.81
CA CYS A 13 -5.97 -4.52 -21.87
C CYS A 13 -6.29 -3.94 -23.26
N HIS A 14 -5.86 -4.61 -24.35
CA HIS A 14 -6.23 -4.29 -25.72
C HIS A 14 -7.20 -5.36 -26.25
N PHE A 15 -8.48 -5.04 -26.25
CA PHE A 15 -9.55 -6.00 -26.45
C PHE A 15 -9.61 -6.52 -27.89
N ARG A 16 -10.09 -7.76 -28.01
CA ARG A 16 -10.55 -8.28 -29.30
C ARG A 16 -11.76 -7.46 -29.77
N HIS A 17 -11.95 -7.23 -31.06
CA HIS A 17 -11.15 -7.72 -32.20
C HIS A 17 -10.22 -6.66 -32.80
N GLU A 18 -10.10 -5.49 -32.17
CA GLU A 18 -9.31 -4.37 -32.69
C GLU A 18 -7.84 -4.44 -32.26
N PHE A 19 -7.56 -4.96 -31.06
CA PHE A 19 -6.21 -5.06 -30.49
C PHE A 19 -5.46 -3.71 -30.47
N SER A 20 -6.19 -2.62 -30.19
CA SER A 20 -5.66 -1.25 -30.22
C SER A 20 -4.67 -0.99 -29.09
N ALA A 21 -3.46 -0.55 -29.45
CA ALA A 21 -2.47 -0.08 -28.49
C ALA A 21 -2.94 1.20 -27.77
N ALA A 22 -3.67 2.08 -28.45
CA ALA A 22 -4.26 3.27 -27.85
C ALA A 22 -5.25 2.89 -26.74
N GLN A 23 -6.10 1.89 -26.98
CA GLN A 23 -7.01 1.38 -25.95
C GLN A 23 -6.26 0.90 -24.71
N ALA A 24 -5.17 0.15 -24.86
CA ALA A 24 -4.36 -0.32 -23.72
C ALA A 24 -3.65 0.81 -22.95
N ARG A 25 -3.50 1.99 -23.56
CA ARG A 25 -2.88 3.18 -22.94
C ARG A 25 -3.89 4.02 -22.17
N GLU A 26 -5.17 3.82 -22.39
CA GLU A 26 -6.22 4.49 -21.63
C GLU A 26 -6.31 3.92 -20.20
N PRO A 27 -6.47 4.76 -19.16
CA PRO A 27 -6.74 4.30 -17.80
C PRO A 27 -7.93 3.33 -17.72
N GLU A 28 -8.95 3.53 -18.55
CA GLU A 28 -10.17 2.74 -18.63
C GLU A 28 -9.90 1.25 -18.94
N ALA A 29 -8.82 0.91 -19.65
CA ALA A 29 -8.43 -0.47 -19.89
C ALA A 29 -8.02 -1.21 -18.60
N CYS A 30 -7.53 -0.48 -17.60
CA CYS A 30 -7.16 -1.03 -16.29
C CYS A 30 -8.38 -1.10 -15.35
N SER A 31 -9.29 -0.13 -15.49
CA SER A 31 -10.48 0.09 -14.66
C SER A 31 -11.51 -1.04 -14.68
N ARG A 32 -11.37 -2.03 -15.56
CA ARG A 32 -12.19 -3.24 -15.51
C ARG A 32 -11.90 -4.10 -14.27
N CYS A 33 -10.67 -4.07 -13.76
CA CYS A 33 -10.21 -4.94 -12.67
C CYS A 33 -9.58 -4.16 -11.51
N HIS A 34 -8.98 -3.01 -11.79
CA HIS A 34 -8.31 -2.16 -10.81
C HIS A 34 -9.26 -1.08 -10.25
N LEU A 35 -10.31 -1.53 -9.58
CA LEU A 35 -11.38 -0.71 -9.02
C LEU A 35 -11.93 -1.33 -7.73
N GLY A 36 -12.86 -0.64 -7.09
CA GLY A 36 -13.64 -1.19 -6.00
C GLY A 36 -12.92 -1.19 -4.65
N PRO A 37 -13.49 -1.83 -3.63
CA PRO A 37 -13.33 -1.38 -2.25
C PRO A 37 -12.01 -1.85 -1.60
N ASP A 38 -11.29 -2.81 -2.18
CA ASP A 38 -10.00 -3.29 -1.68
C ASP A 38 -8.80 -2.83 -2.50
N HIS A 39 -9.03 -2.37 -3.72
CA HIS A 39 -7.98 -1.84 -4.58
C HIS A 39 -8.57 -0.82 -5.57
N PRO A 40 -8.98 0.36 -5.08
CA PRO A 40 -9.67 1.37 -5.88
C PRO A 40 -8.69 2.20 -6.72
N GLN A 41 -7.82 1.55 -7.51
CA GLN A 41 -6.80 2.30 -8.25
C GLN A 41 -7.40 3.20 -9.34
N LYS A 42 -8.53 2.82 -9.93
CA LYS A 42 -9.33 3.67 -10.83
C LYS A 42 -9.75 4.94 -10.11
N GLU A 43 -10.41 4.81 -8.97
CA GLU A 43 -10.99 5.92 -8.23
C GLU A 43 -9.89 6.83 -7.66
N ILE A 44 -8.80 6.24 -7.15
CA ILE A 44 -7.60 6.96 -6.73
C ILE A 44 -6.99 7.77 -7.89
N TYR A 45 -6.85 7.15 -9.07
CA TYR A 45 -6.30 7.85 -10.22
C TYR A 45 -7.20 9.01 -10.66
N GLU A 46 -8.52 8.77 -10.74
CA GLU A 46 -9.52 9.76 -11.14
C GLU A 46 -9.60 10.96 -10.18
N GLU A 47 -9.41 10.75 -8.87
CA GLU A 47 -9.32 11.83 -7.87
C GLU A 47 -8.00 12.61 -7.99
N SER A 48 -6.90 11.93 -8.35
CA SER A 48 -5.57 12.54 -8.38
C SER A 48 -5.46 13.67 -9.42
N ALA A 49 -4.54 14.61 -9.19
CA ALA A 49 -4.21 15.65 -10.17
C ALA A 49 -3.81 15.07 -11.54
N HIS A 50 -3.21 13.88 -11.56
CA HIS A 50 -2.86 13.19 -12.81
C HIS A 50 -4.10 12.74 -13.59
N GLY A 51 -5.10 12.15 -12.94
CA GLY A 51 -6.33 11.72 -13.60
C GLY A 51 -7.19 12.91 -14.04
N ILE A 52 -7.26 13.96 -13.22
CA ILE A 52 -7.92 15.22 -13.60
C ILE A 52 -7.27 15.82 -14.84
N ALA A 53 -5.93 15.90 -14.88
CA ALA A 53 -5.19 16.42 -16.02
C ALA A 53 -5.37 15.54 -17.28
N TYR A 54 -5.35 14.22 -17.14
CA TYR A 54 -5.61 13.31 -18.26
C TYR A 54 -7.00 13.54 -18.84
N LYS A 55 -8.04 13.60 -17.99
CA LYS A 55 -9.42 13.85 -18.43
C LYS A 55 -9.54 15.20 -19.14
N ALA A 56 -8.89 16.24 -18.64
CA ALA A 56 -8.94 17.58 -19.24
C ALA A 56 -8.15 17.69 -20.56
N HIS A 57 -7.18 16.81 -20.79
CA HIS A 57 -6.21 16.93 -21.89
C HIS A 57 -6.04 15.64 -22.70
N LYS A 58 -7.05 14.75 -22.71
CA LYS A 58 -7.00 13.45 -23.40
C LYS A 58 -6.60 13.59 -24.87
N GLU A 59 -7.14 14.57 -25.58
CA GLU A 59 -6.84 14.82 -27.00
C GLU A 59 -5.36 15.19 -27.26
N LYS A 60 -4.62 15.61 -26.23
CA LYS A 60 -3.18 15.94 -26.32
C LYS A 60 -2.27 14.76 -25.98
N MET A 61 -2.83 13.60 -25.68
CA MET A 61 -2.07 12.43 -25.21
C MET A 61 -1.44 11.63 -26.34
N ASN A 62 -1.80 11.89 -27.61
CA ASN A 62 -1.21 11.20 -28.78
C ASN A 62 -1.24 9.66 -28.65
N LEU A 63 -2.38 9.12 -28.18
CA LEU A 63 -2.51 7.72 -27.76
C LEU A 63 -2.23 6.70 -28.87
N ASP A 64 -2.35 7.09 -30.14
CA ASP A 64 -2.08 6.24 -31.31
C ASP A 64 -0.59 6.19 -31.72
N SER A 65 0.29 6.98 -31.08
CA SER A 65 1.71 7.02 -31.43
C SER A 65 2.38 5.64 -31.34
N SER A 66 3.12 5.24 -32.38
CA SER A 66 3.86 3.98 -32.38
C SER A 66 4.99 3.94 -31.34
N LYS A 67 5.51 5.10 -30.93
CA LYS A 67 6.59 5.25 -29.95
C LYS A 67 6.08 5.51 -28.52
N TRP A 68 5.15 6.46 -28.39
CA TRP A 68 4.48 6.89 -27.15
C TRP A 68 5.36 7.00 -25.88
N ILE A 69 6.33 7.91 -25.92
CA ILE A 69 7.24 8.26 -24.82
C ILE A 69 6.78 9.52 -24.10
N VAL A 70 6.57 9.42 -22.78
CA VAL A 70 6.29 10.58 -21.92
C VAL A 70 7.46 11.58 -21.93
N GLY A 71 7.14 12.87 -22.02
CA GLY A 71 8.11 13.97 -22.15
C GLY A 71 8.59 14.24 -23.57
N GLU A 72 8.29 13.34 -24.53
CA GLU A 72 8.63 13.51 -25.94
C GLU A 72 7.38 13.54 -26.83
N ASP A 73 6.56 12.48 -26.78
CA ASP A 73 5.36 12.34 -27.61
C ASP A 73 4.10 12.92 -26.95
N TYR A 74 4.10 13.05 -25.61
CA TYR A 74 3.07 13.71 -24.81
C TYR A 74 3.64 14.12 -23.45
N ASN A 75 3.04 15.14 -22.82
CA ASN A 75 3.43 15.63 -21.49
C ASN A 75 2.25 16.13 -20.64
N SER A 76 1.01 15.96 -21.11
CA SER A 76 -0.16 16.56 -20.45
C SER A 76 -0.55 15.86 -19.16
N ALA A 77 -0.44 14.53 -19.09
CA ALA A 77 -0.67 13.73 -17.89
C ALA A 77 -0.05 12.33 -18.04
N PRO A 78 0.28 11.62 -16.94
CA PRO A 78 0.54 10.20 -17.00
C PRO A 78 -0.76 9.38 -16.91
N THR A 79 -0.76 8.19 -17.49
CA THR A 79 -1.80 7.15 -17.32
C THR A 79 -1.27 5.98 -16.50
N CYS A 80 -2.12 4.99 -16.20
CA CYS A 80 -1.70 3.71 -15.63
C CYS A 80 -0.57 3.06 -16.46
N ALA A 81 -0.75 3.03 -17.79
CA ALA A 81 0.22 2.46 -18.72
C ALA A 81 1.51 3.28 -18.75
N THR A 82 1.44 4.61 -18.68
CA THR A 82 2.64 5.49 -18.62
C THR A 82 3.57 5.07 -17.49
N CYS A 83 3.01 4.91 -16.29
CA CYS A 83 3.78 4.60 -15.08
C CYS A 83 4.30 3.16 -15.05
N HIS A 84 3.45 2.19 -15.40
CA HIS A 84 3.73 0.78 -15.12
C HIS A 84 4.33 -0.02 -16.28
N MET A 85 4.08 0.37 -17.54
CA MET A 85 4.37 -0.49 -18.69
C MET A 85 5.09 0.24 -19.84
N SER A 86 4.75 1.51 -20.07
CA SER A 86 5.13 2.22 -21.28
C SER A 86 6.58 2.65 -21.25
N ARG A 87 7.10 2.86 -22.46
CA ARG A 87 8.46 3.34 -22.68
C ARG A 87 8.65 4.73 -22.09
N THR A 88 9.82 4.98 -21.52
CA THR A 88 10.33 6.33 -21.24
C THR A 88 11.59 6.57 -22.07
N LYS A 89 12.20 7.75 -21.94
CA LYS A 89 13.51 8.01 -22.54
C LYS A 89 14.55 6.95 -22.15
N ASP A 90 14.53 6.51 -20.89
CA ASP A 90 15.55 5.63 -20.32
C ASP A 90 15.10 4.17 -20.15
N LEU A 91 13.79 3.88 -20.26
CA LEU A 91 13.24 2.55 -20.01
C LEU A 91 12.46 2.01 -21.21
N PRO A 92 12.63 0.73 -21.59
CA PRO A 92 11.84 0.11 -22.63
C PRO A 92 10.39 -0.11 -22.18
N VAL A 93 9.52 -0.49 -23.13
CA VAL A 93 8.20 -1.06 -22.81
C VAL A 93 8.40 -2.38 -22.07
N THR A 94 7.56 -2.64 -21.06
CA THR A 94 7.47 -3.94 -20.39
C THR A 94 6.01 -4.40 -20.30
N HIS A 95 5.80 -5.71 -20.42
CA HIS A 95 4.51 -6.35 -20.14
C HIS A 95 4.47 -6.99 -18.73
N ASP A 96 5.56 -6.88 -17.97
CA ASP A 96 5.58 -7.21 -16.54
C ASP A 96 5.25 -5.96 -15.73
N VAL A 97 3.99 -5.83 -15.32
CA VAL A 97 3.52 -4.69 -14.49
C VAL A 97 4.20 -4.61 -13.12
N GLY A 98 4.85 -5.70 -12.67
CA GLY A 98 5.66 -5.74 -11.47
C GLY A 98 7.02 -5.05 -11.63
N ASP A 99 7.42 -4.68 -12.85
CA ASP A 99 8.80 -4.32 -13.14
C ASP A 99 9.32 -3.08 -12.41
N ARG A 100 8.39 -2.21 -12.00
CA ARG A 100 8.67 -0.90 -11.39
C ARG A 100 8.09 -0.78 -9.96
N ILE A 101 7.62 -1.87 -9.37
CA ILE A 101 6.97 -1.87 -8.05
C ILE A 101 8.00 -2.10 -6.94
N ALA A 102 8.14 -1.17 -5.99
CA ALA A 102 9.04 -1.32 -4.85
C ALA A 102 8.37 -2.01 -3.63
N TRP A 103 7.06 -1.84 -3.47
CA TRP A 103 6.29 -2.31 -2.32
C TRP A 103 5.19 -3.29 -2.73
N ASN A 104 4.99 -4.34 -1.92
CA ASN A 104 3.72 -5.04 -1.90
C ASN A 104 2.75 -4.29 -0.98
N LEU A 105 1.81 -3.53 -1.56
CA LEU A 105 0.79 -2.79 -0.81
C LEU A 105 -0.50 -3.60 -0.57
N ARG A 106 -0.57 -4.82 -1.09
CA ARG A 106 -1.76 -5.69 -1.00
C ARG A 106 -1.75 -6.54 0.27
N ALA A 107 -0.58 -6.91 0.77
CA ALA A 107 -0.45 -7.84 1.89
C ALA A 107 -1.00 -7.27 3.21
N PRO A 108 -1.36 -8.14 4.18
CA PRO A 108 -1.79 -7.70 5.52
C PRO A 108 -0.80 -6.79 6.23
N VAL A 109 0.51 -6.96 5.95
CA VAL A 109 1.57 -6.00 6.33
C VAL A 109 2.40 -5.78 5.06
N SER A 110 2.63 -4.53 4.68
CA SER A 110 3.42 -4.23 3.49
C SER A 110 4.88 -4.65 3.66
N PHE A 111 5.51 -5.13 2.59
CA PHE A 111 6.91 -5.50 2.55
C PHE A 111 7.53 -5.15 1.19
N ARG A 112 8.85 -5.02 1.11
CA ARG A 112 9.54 -4.74 -0.17
C ARG A 112 9.40 -5.94 -1.10
N ILE A 113 9.11 -5.70 -2.38
CA ILE A 113 8.65 -6.75 -3.30
C ILE A 113 9.66 -7.91 -3.45
N ASP A 114 10.94 -7.64 -3.25
CA ASP A 114 12.06 -8.57 -3.41
C ASP A 114 12.38 -9.37 -2.14
N GLU A 115 11.84 -9.02 -0.96
CA GLU A 115 12.17 -9.67 0.32
C GLU A 115 11.91 -11.18 0.30
N LYS A 116 10.75 -11.60 -0.21
CA LYS A 116 10.38 -13.02 -0.24
C LYS A 116 11.31 -13.82 -1.16
N ALA A 117 11.65 -13.26 -2.32
CA ALA A 117 12.56 -13.89 -3.27
C ALA A 117 13.99 -13.99 -2.69
N LYS A 118 14.47 -12.91 -2.04
CA LYS A 118 15.76 -12.88 -1.34
C LYS A 118 15.84 -13.94 -0.23
N LYS A 119 14.79 -14.09 0.60
CA LYS A 119 14.71 -15.14 1.62
C LYS A 119 14.75 -16.56 1.05
N GLN A 120 14.35 -16.74 -0.21
CA GLN A 120 14.42 -18.00 -0.94
C GLN A 120 15.74 -18.19 -1.71
N GLY A 121 16.72 -17.30 -1.56
CA GLY A 121 17.98 -17.34 -2.29
C GLY A 121 17.85 -17.03 -3.79
N LYS A 122 16.71 -16.50 -4.24
CA LYS A 122 16.49 -16.15 -5.65
C LYS A 122 17.07 -14.78 -5.95
N GLN A 123 17.82 -14.68 -7.04
CA GLN A 123 18.21 -13.39 -7.59
C GLN A 123 17.04 -12.80 -8.39
N VAL A 124 16.59 -11.63 -7.97
CA VAL A 124 15.55 -10.84 -8.63
C VAL A 124 15.97 -9.39 -8.62
N LYS A 125 15.43 -8.60 -9.56
CA LYS A 125 15.59 -7.14 -9.56
C LYS A 125 15.17 -6.56 -8.21
N SER A 126 16.08 -5.83 -7.58
CA SER A 126 15.91 -5.31 -6.22
C SER A 126 14.86 -4.21 -6.16
N TRP A 127 14.25 -3.99 -5.00
CA TRP A 127 13.29 -2.90 -4.83
C TRP A 127 13.91 -1.52 -5.10
N ILE A 128 15.23 -1.35 -4.90
CA ILE A 128 15.96 -0.11 -5.20
C ILE A 128 16.04 0.12 -6.71
N GLU A 129 16.36 -0.91 -7.48
CA GLU A 129 16.37 -0.81 -8.95
C GLU A 129 14.96 -0.53 -9.48
N ARG A 130 13.94 -1.21 -8.94
CA ARG A 130 12.54 -0.92 -9.28
C ARG A 130 12.13 0.51 -8.92
N ARG A 131 12.60 1.03 -7.78
CA ARG A 131 12.41 2.43 -7.39
C ARG A 131 13.10 3.39 -8.36
N LYS A 132 14.34 3.09 -8.75
CA LYS A 132 15.11 3.90 -9.71
C LYS A 132 14.34 4.03 -11.03
N ASP A 133 13.77 2.93 -11.51
CA ASP A 133 12.97 2.93 -12.73
C ASP A 133 11.71 3.76 -12.58
N MET A 134 10.95 3.59 -11.50
CA MET A 134 9.76 4.43 -11.27
C MET A 134 10.12 5.92 -11.15
N LYS A 135 11.21 6.25 -10.45
CA LYS A 135 11.73 7.63 -10.37
C LYS A 135 12.09 8.20 -11.75
N SER A 136 12.66 7.39 -12.65
CA SER A 136 12.94 7.82 -14.04
C SER A 136 11.65 8.19 -14.78
N VAL A 137 10.56 7.43 -14.59
CA VAL A 137 9.26 7.80 -15.16
C VAL A 137 8.81 9.16 -14.65
N CYS A 138 8.82 9.38 -13.33
CA CYS A 138 8.40 10.65 -12.74
C CYS A 138 9.25 11.83 -13.24
N ARG A 139 10.56 11.62 -13.42
CA ARG A 139 11.53 12.63 -13.89
C ARG A 139 11.36 13.03 -15.35
N SER A 140 10.51 12.33 -16.10
CA SER A 140 10.12 12.78 -17.45
C SER A 140 9.30 14.07 -17.43
N CYS A 141 8.68 14.41 -16.28
CA CYS A 141 7.90 15.64 -16.09
C CYS A 141 8.27 16.45 -14.85
N HIS A 142 8.82 15.83 -13.79
CA HIS A 142 9.06 16.48 -12.50
C HIS A 142 10.54 16.62 -12.15
N GLY A 143 10.89 17.68 -11.42
CA GLY A 143 12.23 17.86 -10.87
C GLY A 143 12.57 16.84 -9.77
N ASN A 144 13.87 16.55 -9.60
CA ASN A 144 14.36 15.53 -8.67
C ASN A 144 13.83 15.67 -7.24
N ASN A 145 13.80 16.89 -6.69
CA ASN A 145 13.38 17.13 -5.31
C ASN A 145 11.93 16.71 -5.06
N ILE A 146 11.02 16.96 -6.00
CA ILE A 146 9.61 16.56 -5.89
C ILE A 146 9.49 15.04 -5.91
N VAL A 147 10.19 14.39 -6.85
CA VAL A 147 10.18 12.94 -7.01
C VAL A 147 10.76 12.24 -5.77
N ASP A 148 11.87 12.75 -5.25
CA ASP A 148 12.53 12.17 -4.09
C ASP A 148 11.69 12.38 -2.81
N ALA A 149 11.11 13.56 -2.63
CA ALA A 149 10.22 13.86 -1.51
C ALA A 149 8.95 12.97 -1.52
N HIS A 150 8.33 12.75 -2.69
CA HIS A 150 7.18 11.87 -2.80
C HIS A 150 7.50 10.46 -2.32
N PHE A 151 8.64 9.90 -2.74
CA PHE A 151 9.00 8.54 -2.35
C PHE A 151 9.51 8.45 -0.90
N GLU A 152 10.07 9.51 -0.33
CA GLU A 152 10.34 9.60 1.10
C GLU A 152 9.02 9.60 1.91
N GLN A 153 8.03 10.37 1.45
CA GLN A 153 6.70 10.42 2.06
C GLN A 153 5.99 9.05 1.97
N LEU A 154 5.98 8.41 0.80
CA LEU A 154 5.36 7.10 0.61
C LEU A 154 5.99 6.04 1.53
N ASP A 155 7.32 5.98 1.59
CA ASP A 155 8.01 4.99 2.41
C ASP A 155 7.76 5.24 3.90
N THR A 156 7.81 6.51 4.33
CA THR A 156 7.48 6.89 5.70
C THR A 156 6.04 6.53 6.05
N PHE A 157 5.10 6.79 5.13
CA PHE A 157 3.70 6.44 5.29
C PHE A 157 3.52 4.93 5.46
N VAL A 158 4.06 4.13 4.55
CA VAL A 158 3.91 2.66 4.59
C VAL A 158 4.51 2.07 5.87
N LEU A 159 5.69 2.53 6.28
CA LEU A 159 6.33 2.06 7.51
C LEU A 159 5.54 2.46 8.76
N THR A 160 5.11 3.73 8.83
CA THR A 160 4.30 4.22 9.96
C THR A 160 2.97 3.49 10.04
N PHE A 161 2.33 3.26 8.89
CA PHE A 161 1.06 2.56 8.81
C PHE A 161 1.19 1.08 9.22
N ASN A 162 2.24 0.41 8.74
CA ASN A 162 2.58 -0.95 9.15
C ASN A 162 2.77 -1.04 10.68
N ASP A 163 3.64 -0.19 11.23
CA ASP A 163 4.06 -0.26 12.63
C ASP A 163 2.93 0.17 13.58
N LYS A 164 2.11 1.16 13.18
CA LYS A 164 0.98 1.66 13.97
C LYS A 164 -0.22 0.73 13.94
N PHE A 165 -0.62 0.22 12.77
CA PHE A 165 -1.91 -0.49 12.67
C PHE A 165 -1.76 -1.96 12.32
N LEU A 166 -1.06 -2.25 11.23
CA LEU A 166 -1.10 -3.60 10.64
C LEU A 166 -0.36 -4.65 11.49
N VAL A 167 0.81 -4.30 12.04
CA VAL A 167 1.57 -5.21 12.89
C VAL A 167 0.88 -5.43 14.24
N PRO A 168 0.43 -4.40 14.98
CA PRO A 168 -0.33 -4.59 16.22
C PRO A 168 -1.61 -5.39 16.02
N ALA A 169 -2.43 -5.05 15.01
CA ALA A 169 -3.68 -5.75 14.73
C ALA A 169 -3.44 -7.23 14.43
N LYS A 170 -2.42 -7.53 13.60
CA LYS A 170 -2.04 -8.91 13.30
C LYS A 170 -1.59 -9.67 14.56
N LYS A 171 -0.78 -9.05 15.42
CA LYS A 171 -0.31 -9.68 16.66
C LYS A 171 -1.46 -10.03 17.58
N LEU A 172 -2.40 -9.10 17.78
CA LEU A 172 -3.60 -9.31 18.59
C LEU A 172 -4.46 -10.44 18.02
N PHE A 173 -4.75 -10.37 16.72
CA PHE A 173 -5.53 -11.39 16.04
C PHE A 173 -4.93 -12.81 16.17
N VAL A 174 -3.61 -12.93 15.97
CA VAL A 174 -2.90 -14.21 16.14
C VAL A 174 -2.93 -14.66 17.60
N ALA A 175 -2.72 -13.75 18.55
CA ALA A 175 -2.73 -14.09 19.97
C ALA A 175 -4.09 -14.60 20.44
N LEU A 176 -5.21 -14.06 19.94
CA LEU A 176 -6.55 -14.58 20.22
C LEU A 176 -6.66 -16.06 19.82
N LEU A 177 -6.25 -16.39 18.58
CA LEU A 177 -6.32 -17.75 18.05
C LEU A 177 -5.39 -18.71 18.79
N GLU A 178 -4.14 -18.31 19.03
CA GLU A 178 -3.13 -19.15 19.68
C GLU A 178 -3.46 -19.44 21.15
N ASN A 179 -4.18 -18.55 21.82
CA ASN A 179 -4.56 -18.69 23.23
C ASN A 179 -5.99 -19.19 23.42
N GLY A 180 -6.69 -19.61 22.36
CA GLY A 180 -8.03 -20.20 22.46
C GLY A 180 -9.10 -19.22 22.92
N LEU A 181 -8.92 -17.92 22.64
CA LEU A 181 -9.94 -16.88 22.82
C LEU A 181 -10.90 -16.81 21.63
N ARG A 182 -10.64 -17.62 20.61
CA ARG A 182 -11.39 -17.70 19.36
C ARG A 182 -11.38 -19.12 18.84
N ASP A 183 -12.41 -19.46 18.07
CA ASP A 183 -12.47 -20.76 17.44
C ASP A 183 -11.61 -20.83 16.14
N LYS A 184 -11.45 -22.03 15.57
CA LYS A 184 -10.59 -22.27 14.39
C LYS A 184 -11.30 -22.10 13.05
N THR A 185 -12.62 -21.99 13.08
CA THR A 185 -13.47 -21.68 11.94
C THR A 185 -13.12 -20.27 11.47
N LYS A 186 -13.07 -20.10 10.15
CA LYS A 186 -12.68 -18.81 9.57
C LYS A 186 -13.91 -18.00 9.21
N PHE A 187 -13.86 -16.71 9.53
CA PHE A 187 -14.86 -15.69 9.20
C PHE A 187 -16.24 -15.92 9.82
N ASN A 188 -16.31 -16.56 10.98
CA ASN A 188 -17.57 -16.76 11.71
C ASN A 188 -17.74 -15.85 12.93
N GLU A 189 -16.71 -15.08 13.31
CA GLU A 189 -16.80 -14.11 14.40
C GLU A 189 -16.50 -12.68 13.91
N LYS A 190 -17.08 -11.67 14.56
CA LYS A 190 -17.04 -10.28 14.09
C LYS A 190 -15.63 -9.70 13.97
N VAL A 191 -14.78 -9.93 14.97
CA VAL A 191 -13.37 -9.49 15.00
C VAL A 191 -12.51 -10.01 13.83
N GLU A 192 -12.90 -11.11 13.19
CA GLU A 192 -12.29 -11.57 11.93
C GLU A 192 -12.59 -10.68 10.74
N TRP A 193 -13.85 -10.25 10.64
CA TRP A 193 -14.29 -9.33 9.61
C TRP A 193 -13.67 -7.97 9.81
N ASP A 194 -13.64 -7.45 11.04
CA ASP A 194 -13.02 -6.15 11.31
C ASP A 194 -11.50 -6.16 11.08
N TYR A 195 -10.80 -7.23 11.50
CA TYR A 195 -9.40 -7.41 11.13
C TYR A 195 -9.22 -7.47 9.61
N PHE A 196 -10.08 -8.21 8.91
CA PHE A 196 -10.02 -8.32 7.45
C PHE A 196 -10.26 -6.98 6.76
N TYR A 197 -11.31 -6.23 7.13
CA TYR A 197 -11.58 -4.91 6.56
C TYR A 197 -10.43 -3.93 6.81
N LEU A 198 -9.88 -3.93 8.03
CA LEU A 198 -8.77 -3.08 8.43
C LEU A 198 -7.58 -3.19 7.48
N TRP A 199 -7.10 -4.40 7.18
CA TRP A 199 -5.91 -4.54 6.32
C TRP A 199 -6.25 -4.69 4.83
N HIS A 200 -7.34 -5.38 4.50
CA HIS A 200 -7.70 -5.79 3.13
C HIS A 200 -8.36 -4.65 2.37
N HIS A 201 -9.27 -3.93 3.00
CA HIS A 201 -10.02 -2.87 2.35
C HIS A 201 -9.34 -1.54 2.63
N GLU A 202 -9.60 -0.99 3.81
CA GLU A 202 -9.23 0.36 4.22
C GLU A 202 -7.72 0.54 4.23
N GLY A 203 -6.99 -0.45 4.75
CA GLY A 203 -5.53 -0.43 4.75
C GLY A 203 -4.93 -0.52 3.35
N ARG A 204 -5.56 -1.21 2.39
CA ARG A 204 -5.11 -1.17 0.99
C ARG A 204 -5.46 0.17 0.36
N ARG A 205 -6.66 0.73 0.57
CA ARG A 205 -7.07 2.05 0.09
C ARG A 205 -6.07 3.12 0.50
N ALA A 206 -5.75 3.19 1.79
CA ALA A 206 -4.79 4.13 2.35
C ALA A 206 -3.42 4.07 1.67
N ARG A 207 -2.88 2.85 1.52
CA ARG A 207 -1.56 2.61 0.94
C ARG A 207 -1.50 2.90 -0.56
N HIS A 208 -2.54 2.54 -1.32
CA HIS A 208 -2.61 2.86 -2.74
C HIS A 208 -2.84 4.35 -2.98
N GLY A 209 -3.69 5.00 -2.17
CA GLY A 209 -3.91 6.45 -2.23
C GLY A 209 -2.61 7.22 -2.01
N ALA A 210 -1.81 6.78 -1.02
CA ALA A 210 -0.51 7.40 -0.72
C ALA A 210 0.49 7.23 -1.88
N ALA A 211 0.41 6.12 -2.59
CA ALA A 211 1.30 5.83 -3.72
C ALA A 211 0.93 6.58 -5.01
N MET A 212 -0.33 7.01 -5.15
CA MET A 212 -0.87 7.55 -6.41
C MET A 212 -1.58 8.91 -6.25
N PHE A 213 -1.28 9.65 -5.20
CA PHE A 213 -1.70 11.04 -5.00
C PHE A 213 -3.22 11.25 -4.83
N ALA A 214 -3.90 10.38 -4.11
CA ALA A 214 -5.31 10.58 -3.73
C ALA A 214 -5.44 10.82 -2.21
N PRO A 215 -5.48 12.09 -1.77
CA PRO A 215 -5.54 12.43 -0.34
C PRO A 215 -6.80 11.90 0.36
N ASP A 216 -7.95 11.80 -0.31
CA ASP A 216 -9.18 11.30 0.30
C ASP A 216 -9.07 9.79 0.59
N TYR A 217 -8.57 9.03 -0.38
CA TYR A 217 -8.21 7.60 -0.20
C TYR A 217 -7.13 7.33 0.84
N VAL A 218 -6.23 8.29 1.06
CA VAL A 218 -5.26 8.18 2.16
C VAL A 218 -5.96 8.36 3.50
N HIS A 219 -6.82 9.37 3.62
CA HIS A 219 -7.34 9.82 4.89
C HIS A 219 -8.71 9.23 5.21
N TRP A 220 -9.77 9.73 4.58
CA TRP A 220 -11.16 9.42 4.94
C TRP A 220 -11.54 7.97 4.60
N GLU A 221 -11.24 7.53 3.39
CA GLU A 221 -11.50 6.16 2.91
C GLU A 221 -10.38 5.17 3.32
N GLY A 222 -9.40 5.65 4.10
CA GLY A 222 -8.19 4.93 4.45
C GLY A 222 -7.92 4.95 5.94
N VAL A 223 -6.99 5.81 6.37
CA VAL A 223 -6.49 5.85 7.75
C VAL A 223 -7.60 6.10 8.79
N PHE A 224 -8.63 6.87 8.46
CA PHE A 224 -9.77 7.12 9.35
C PHE A 224 -10.54 5.83 9.63
N GLU A 225 -10.95 5.09 8.59
CA GLU A 225 -11.64 3.81 8.75
C GLU A 225 -10.76 2.78 9.45
N VAL A 226 -9.46 2.71 9.10
CA VAL A 226 -8.49 1.83 9.77
C VAL A 226 -8.41 2.13 11.27
N ALA A 227 -8.36 3.41 11.64
CA ALA A 227 -8.33 3.81 13.05
C ALA A 227 -9.65 3.43 13.74
N HIS A 228 -10.78 3.62 13.08
CA HIS A 228 -12.08 3.19 13.60
C HIS A 228 -12.12 1.67 13.83
N ARG A 229 -11.75 0.86 12.83
CA ARG A 229 -11.66 -0.61 12.99
C ARG A 229 -10.75 -1.00 14.13
N PHE A 230 -9.58 -0.36 14.24
CA PHE A 230 -8.63 -0.72 15.28
C PHE A 230 -9.15 -0.37 16.68
N TYR A 231 -9.54 0.89 16.91
CA TYR A 231 -9.80 1.40 18.24
C TYR A 231 -11.24 1.22 18.71
N ILE A 232 -12.21 1.31 17.79
CA ILE A 232 -13.63 1.33 18.13
C ILE A 232 -14.26 -0.04 17.95
N GLU A 233 -13.78 -0.85 17.00
CA GLU A 233 -14.29 -2.22 16.79
C GLU A 233 -13.40 -3.26 17.49
N MET A 234 -12.16 -3.43 17.01
CA MET A 234 -11.31 -4.54 17.44
C MET A 234 -10.93 -4.49 18.91
N VAL A 235 -10.59 -3.31 19.47
CA VAL A 235 -10.17 -3.22 20.88
C VAL A 235 -11.29 -3.67 21.83
N PRO A 236 -12.53 -3.13 21.77
CA PRO A 236 -13.64 -3.62 22.60
C PRO A 236 -13.95 -5.11 22.41
N GLU A 237 -13.91 -5.62 21.17
CA GLU A 237 -14.14 -7.04 20.90
C GLU A 237 -13.07 -7.95 21.52
N ILE A 238 -11.82 -7.49 21.55
CA ILE A 238 -10.73 -8.21 22.22
C ILE A 238 -10.96 -8.20 23.74
N GLU A 239 -11.37 -7.07 24.31
CA GLU A 239 -11.70 -6.96 25.74
C GLU A 239 -12.85 -7.89 26.13
N GLU A 240 -13.88 -8.00 25.29
CA GLU A 240 -14.98 -8.96 25.46
C GLU A 240 -14.48 -10.41 25.39
N ALA A 241 -13.70 -10.77 24.37
CA ALA A 241 -13.12 -12.11 24.24
C ALA A 241 -12.22 -12.49 25.44
N ILE A 242 -11.49 -11.52 26.01
CA ILE A 242 -10.72 -11.69 27.26
C ILE A 242 -11.68 -12.02 28.43
N ALA A 243 -12.77 -11.26 28.58
CA ALA A 243 -13.73 -11.46 29.65
C ALA A 243 -14.44 -12.83 29.56
N GLU A 244 -14.85 -13.23 28.35
CA GLU A 244 -15.46 -14.53 28.09
C GLU A 244 -14.49 -15.70 28.35
N ALA A 245 -13.23 -15.56 27.94
CA ALA A 245 -12.20 -16.55 28.23
C ALA A 245 -11.97 -16.71 29.74
N ARG A 246 -11.95 -15.61 30.51
CA ARG A 246 -11.90 -15.69 31.98
C ARG A 246 -13.12 -16.41 32.55
N ALA A 247 -14.32 -16.06 32.08
CA ALA A 247 -15.57 -16.66 32.56
C ALA A 247 -15.68 -18.16 32.25
N SER A 248 -15.11 -18.61 31.12
CA SER A 248 -15.06 -20.01 30.70
C SER A 248 -13.88 -20.80 31.28
N GLY A 249 -13.05 -20.18 32.12
CA GLY A 249 -11.93 -20.83 32.81
C GLY A 249 -10.59 -20.81 32.06
N ASN A 250 -10.52 -20.18 30.89
CA ASN A 250 -9.28 -19.92 30.15
C ASN A 250 -8.58 -18.62 30.64
N THR A 251 -8.27 -18.58 31.93
CA THR A 251 -7.63 -17.40 32.55
C THR A 251 -6.22 -17.15 31.99
N GLU A 252 -5.44 -18.20 31.75
CA GLU A 252 -4.07 -18.06 31.25
C GLU A 252 -4.04 -17.45 29.84
N GLY A 253 -4.94 -17.87 28.96
CA GLY A 253 -5.06 -17.29 27.62
C GLY A 253 -5.50 -15.84 27.68
N ALA A 254 -6.47 -15.53 28.54
CA ALA A 254 -6.96 -14.18 28.76
C ALA A 254 -5.85 -13.24 29.26
N ASP A 255 -5.05 -13.65 30.24
CA ASP A 255 -3.92 -12.87 30.78
C ASP A 255 -2.88 -12.54 29.69
N LYS A 256 -2.57 -13.51 28.81
CA LYS A 256 -1.60 -13.31 27.72
C LYS A 256 -2.08 -12.29 26.70
N VAL A 257 -3.34 -12.36 26.29
CA VAL A 257 -3.92 -11.43 25.30
C VAL A 257 -4.11 -10.04 25.92
N GLU A 258 -4.60 -9.96 27.16
CA GLU A 258 -4.75 -8.69 27.89
C GLU A 258 -3.40 -7.98 28.07
N LYS A 259 -2.34 -8.73 28.41
CA LYS A 259 -0.99 -8.18 28.49
C LYS A 259 -0.54 -7.58 27.16
N LEU A 260 -0.71 -8.32 26.06
CA LEU A 260 -0.35 -7.82 24.72
C LEU A 260 -1.17 -6.59 24.31
N LEU A 261 -2.48 -6.59 24.59
CA LEU A 261 -3.35 -5.45 24.33
C LEU A 261 -2.87 -4.22 25.09
N ASN A 262 -2.59 -4.34 26.38
CA ASN A 262 -2.08 -3.24 27.20
C ASN A 262 -0.70 -2.76 26.72
N GLU A 263 0.23 -3.66 26.39
CA GLU A 263 1.53 -3.28 25.83
C GLU A 263 1.40 -2.46 24.55
N ILE A 264 0.47 -2.83 23.66
CA ILE A 264 0.17 -2.08 22.44
C ILE A 264 -0.45 -0.73 22.78
N LEU A 265 -1.50 -0.71 23.60
CA LEU A 265 -2.22 0.51 23.93
C LEU A 265 -1.41 1.50 24.77
N ASP A 266 -0.45 1.04 25.57
CA ASP A 266 0.46 1.90 26.35
C ASP A 266 1.65 2.40 25.53
N SER A 267 1.85 1.86 24.32
CA SER A 267 2.93 2.31 23.43
C SER A 267 2.72 3.74 22.94
N GLU A 268 3.80 4.38 22.50
CA GLU A 268 3.81 5.79 22.12
C GLU A 268 2.71 6.16 21.11
N MET A 269 2.45 5.30 20.11
CA MET A 269 1.52 5.57 19.02
C MET A 269 0.05 5.40 19.38
N HIS A 270 -0.26 4.75 20.51
CA HIS A 270 -1.61 4.32 20.88
C HIS A 270 -2.11 4.87 22.22
N ARG A 271 -1.21 5.25 23.14
CA ARG A 271 -1.55 5.68 24.52
C ARG A 271 -2.55 6.83 24.64
N TRP A 272 -2.68 7.65 23.61
CA TRP A 272 -3.70 8.69 23.54
C TRP A 272 -5.13 8.12 23.64
N PHE A 273 -5.35 6.90 23.15
CA PHE A 273 -6.65 6.22 23.22
C PHE A 273 -7.08 5.96 24.67
N LYS A 274 -6.12 5.75 25.57
CA LYS A 274 -6.34 5.63 27.02
C LYS A 274 -6.37 6.98 27.75
N GLY A 275 -6.44 8.10 27.02
CA GLY A 275 -6.38 9.45 27.59
C GLY A 275 -4.98 9.87 28.05
N ALA A 276 -3.93 9.09 27.80
CA ALA A 276 -2.56 9.47 28.12
C ALA A 276 -2.02 10.50 27.12
N LYS A 277 -0.92 11.18 27.48
CA LYS A 277 -0.34 12.23 26.64
C LYS A 277 0.08 11.67 25.27
N PRO A 278 -0.36 12.26 24.14
CA PRO A 278 0.05 11.83 22.81
C PRO A 278 1.55 12.04 22.57
N PRO A 279 2.13 11.42 21.52
CA PRO A 279 3.50 11.71 21.08
C PRO A 279 3.75 13.20 20.91
N LYS A 280 4.99 13.65 21.15
CA LYS A 280 5.37 15.06 21.01
C LYS A 280 5.08 15.60 19.59
N ALA A 281 5.24 14.78 18.56
CA ALA A 281 4.96 15.09 17.15
C ALA A 281 3.47 15.33 16.82
N TRP A 282 2.57 15.26 17.80
CA TRP A 282 1.11 15.45 17.61
C TRP A 282 0.56 16.68 18.35
N ARG A 283 1.41 17.53 18.93
CA ARG A 283 0.96 18.74 19.64
C ARG A 283 0.70 19.89 18.66
N PRO A 284 -0.53 20.42 18.56
CA PRO A 284 -0.82 21.60 17.74
C PRO A 284 -0.05 22.86 18.19
N SER A 285 0.46 22.88 19.42
CA SER A 285 1.21 23.99 20.00
C SER A 285 2.72 23.97 19.74
N ASP A 286 3.27 22.87 19.19
CA ASP A 286 4.71 22.75 18.91
C ASP A 286 4.98 23.21 17.47
N SER A 287 5.61 24.38 17.31
CA SER A 287 6.00 24.95 16.00
C SER A 287 7.04 24.10 15.26
N ASP A 288 7.76 23.23 15.97
CA ASP A 288 8.85 22.40 15.45
C ASP A 288 8.40 20.95 15.25
N ASN A 289 7.19 20.76 14.72
CA ASN A 289 6.65 19.43 14.41
C ASN A 289 7.35 18.80 13.18
N HIS A 290 8.59 18.37 13.36
CA HIS A 290 9.31 17.56 12.38
C HIS A 290 9.00 16.08 12.64
N GLY A 291 7.97 15.57 11.95
CA GLY A 291 7.49 14.20 12.04
C GLY A 291 8.61 13.14 12.05
N PHE A 292 8.41 12.11 12.86
CA PHE A 292 9.10 10.81 12.93
C PHE A 292 10.49 10.71 12.26
N ASN A 293 11.50 11.42 12.80
CA ASN A 293 12.93 11.26 12.42
C ASN A 293 13.43 9.79 12.44
N ILE A 294 12.77 8.91 13.20
CA ILE A 294 13.09 7.49 13.35
C ILE A 294 12.94 6.73 12.01
N MET A 295 11.95 7.10 11.19
CA MET A 295 11.69 6.40 9.93
C MET A 295 12.79 6.64 8.90
N LYS A 296 13.40 7.83 8.90
CA LYS A 296 14.48 8.20 7.98
C LYS A 296 15.73 7.33 8.18
N ALA A 297 16.11 7.08 9.44
CA ALA A 297 17.25 6.21 9.76
C ALA A 297 17.01 4.75 9.35
N ARG A 298 15.80 4.22 9.60
CA ARG A 298 15.40 2.88 9.16
C ARG A 298 15.43 2.74 7.64
N MET A 299 14.87 3.71 6.92
CA MET A 299 14.86 3.71 5.46
C MET A 299 16.27 3.74 4.87
N LYS A 300 17.19 4.52 5.49
CA LYS A 300 18.60 4.54 5.09
C LYS A 300 19.25 3.17 5.28
N ALA A 301 19.06 2.53 6.43
CA ALA A 301 19.60 1.19 6.70
C ALA A 301 19.02 0.12 5.76
N GLU A 302 17.72 0.16 5.47
CA GLU A 302 17.07 -0.74 4.49
C GLU A 302 17.64 -0.55 3.07
N ALA A 303 17.94 0.70 2.69
CA ALA A 303 18.55 1.03 1.39
C ALA A 303 20.00 0.55 1.30
N GLU A 304 20.80 0.76 2.35
CA GLU A 304 22.19 0.29 2.42
C GLU A 304 22.27 -1.24 2.37
N ALA A 305 21.36 -1.94 3.06
CA ALA A 305 21.31 -3.41 3.05
C ALA A 305 20.85 -4.00 1.70
N ALA A 306 20.07 -3.25 0.91
CA ALA A 306 19.57 -3.69 -0.38
C ALA A 306 20.44 -3.26 -1.57
N ALA A 307 21.43 -2.39 -1.36
CA ALA A 307 22.41 -2.03 -2.38
C ALA A 307 23.25 -3.25 -2.79
N PRO A 308 23.57 -3.41 -4.08
CA PRO A 308 24.47 -4.46 -4.52
C PRO A 308 25.82 -4.28 -3.81
N LYS A 309 26.32 -5.34 -3.15
CA LYS A 309 27.69 -5.34 -2.63
C LYS A 309 28.62 -5.17 -3.82
N THR A 310 29.19 -3.97 -3.97
CA THR A 310 30.27 -3.71 -4.93
C THR A 310 31.38 -4.71 -4.63
N LYS A 311 31.68 -5.56 -5.61
CA LYS A 311 32.90 -6.37 -5.63
C LYS A 311 34.07 -5.48 -6.04
#